data_AF-A0A1V5RZA2-F1
#
_entry.id   AF-A0A1V5RZA2-F1
#
_cell.length_a   1.000
_cell.length_b   1.000
_cell.length_c   1.000
_cell.angle_alpha   90.00
_cell.angle_beta   90.00
_cell.angle_gamma   90.00
#
_symmetry.space_group_name_H-M   'P 1'
#
loop_
_entity.id
_entity.type
_entity.pdbx_description
1 polymer ?
#
loop_
_entity_poly.entity_id
_entity_poly.type
_entity_poly.pdbx_seq_one_letter_code
_entity_poly.pdbx_strand_id
1 'polypeptide(L)'
;MSEIIEYRDEIIMDTLKNEVCAKLGEQAWAILTDGIGVPDIDNEYKCGCKTMREFMRRFDSMTDTETAKTILTNVRHGLKHSQFDWAREKFAESGYNIDTFIENKYKEDVEYFTHLRDTGGDFYGQPIAKEVYDFIFEQGILTDKARKGAEIHITGFPYDMVNYIKETDERKKRYYACHCPFARESILTEGVEVSKTLCFCSLGHAKVMWEAVLNVELDGEVVQSVLGGDLICKYVIYLPDEIVKKYT
;
A
#
# COMPACT_ATOMS: atom_id res chain seq x y z
N MET A 1 -2.65 20.44 -1.15
CA MET A 1 -3.84 19.68 -1.57
C MET A 1 -3.40 18.24 -1.70
N SER A 2 -3.99 17.31 -0.94
CA SER A 2 -3.77 15.89 -1.23
C SER A 2 -4.46 15.59 -2.56
N GLU A 3 -3.67 15.40 -3.62
CA GLU A 3 -4.21 15.07 -4.94
C GLU A 3 -4.99 13.75 -4.87
N ILE A 4 -6.24 13.78 -5.35
CA ILE A 4 -7.14 12.63 -5.27
C ILE A 4 -6.64 11.59 -6.28
N ILE A 5 -6.09 10.49 -5.77
CA ILE A 5 -5.76 9.32 -6.59
C ILE A 5 -7.08 8.65 -7.00
N GLU A 6 -7.33 8.57 -8.30
CA GLU A 6 -8.45 7.80 -8.86
C GLU A 6 -8.10 6.31 -8.85
N TYR A 7 -8.73 5.56 -7.95
CA TYR A 7 -8.60 4.11 -7.90
C TYR A 7 -9.51 3.46 -8.94
N ARG A 8 -9.00 2.42 -9.61
CA ARG A 8 -9.73 1.60 -10.57
C ARG A 8 -9.72 0.17 -10.10
N ASP A 9 -10.61 -0.13 -9.16
CA ASP A 9 -10.67 -1.44 -8.53
C ASP A 9 -10.99 -2.56 -9.54
N GLU A 10 -11.71 -2.21 -10.61
CA GLU A 10 -12.13 -3.13 -11.67
C GLU A 10 -10.96 -3.74 -12.45
N ILE A 11 -9.79 -3.10 -12.48
CA ILE A 11 -8.63 -3.60 -13.24
C ILE A 11 -7.63 -4.41 -12.41
N ILE A 12 -7.83 -4.51 -11.09
CA ILE A 12 -6.83 -5.15 -10.20
C ILE A 12 -6.61 -6.62 -10.58
N MET A 13 -7.71 -7.36 -10.75
CA MET A 13 -7.62 -8.80 -11.04
C MET A 13 -7.19 -9.07 -12.48
N ASP A 14 -7.52 -8.19 -13.43
CA ASP A 14 -7.00 -8.25 -14.80
C ASP A 14 -5.49 -7.99 -14.81
N THR A 15 -5.01 -7.03 -14.02
CA THR A 15 -3.58 -6.75 -13.88
C THR A 15 -2.85 -7.93 -13.25
N LEU A 16 -3.40 -8.50 -12.16
CA LEU A 16 -2.84 -9.69 -11.53
C LEU A 16 -2.81 -10.88 -12.49
N LYS A 17 -3.86 -11.08 -13.29
CA LYS A 17 -3.88 -12.10 -14.34
C LYS A 17 -2.75 -11.92 -15.33
N ASN A 18 -2.57 -10.70 -15.85
CA ASN A 18 -1.55 -10.41 -16.84
C ASN A 18 -0.14 -10.65 -16.27
N GLU A 19 0.14 -10.21 -15.05
CA GLU A 19 1.43 -10.44 -14.38
C GLU A 19 1.69 -11.93 -14.12
N VAL A 20 0.66 -12.67 -13.66
CA VAL A 20 0.74 -14.12 -13.48
C VAL A 20 1.01 -14.82 -14.81
N CYS A 21 0.26 -14.52 -15.86
CA CYS A 21 0.44 -15.16 -17.16
C CYS A 21 1.82 -14.85 -17.74
N ALA A 22 2.31 -13.61 -17.58
CA ALA A 22 3.63 -13.20 -18.05
C ALA A 22 4.78 -13.92 -17.33
N LYS A 23 4.65 -14.18 -16.02
CA LYS A 23 5.72 -14.77 -15.20
C LYS A 23 5.65 -16.29 -15.07
N LEU A 24 4.44 -16.86 -15.04
CA LEU A 24 4.19 -18.27 -14.75
C LEU A 24 3.53 -19.02 -15.93
N GLY A 25 3.13 -18.31 -16.97
CA GLY A 25 2.43 -18.85 -18.14
C GLY A 25 0.90 -18.91 -17.98
N GLU A 26 0.20 -18.96 -19.11
CA GLU A 26 -1.28 -18.91 -19.18
C GLU A 26 -2.00 -19.98 -18.35
N GLN A 27 -1.41 -21.17 -18.24
CA GLN A 27 -2.00 -22.26 -17.46
C GLN A 27 -2.03 -21.96 -15.96
N ALA A 28 -1.12 -21.11 -15.46
CA ALA A 28 -1.06 -20.79 -14.05
C ALA A 28 -2.34 -20.09 -13.57
N TRP A 29 -2.85 -19.12 -14.34
CA TRP A 29 -4.10 -18.44 -13.99
C TRP A 29 -5.30 -19.38 -13.91
N ALA A 30 -5.38 -20.34 -14.83
CA ALA A 30 -6.43 -21.37 -14.80
C ALA A 30 -6.34 -22.19 -13.50
N ILE A 31 -5.14 -22.61 -13.09
CA ILE A 31 -4.93 -23.35 -11.84
C ILE A 31 -5.33 -22.52 -10.62
N LEU A 32 -4.96 -21.23 -10.59
CA LEU A 32 -5.27 -20.36 -9.46
C LEU A 32 -6.77 -20.15 -9.27
N THR A 33 -7.54 -20.15 -10.36
CA THR A 33 -8.99 -19.86 -10.36
C THR A 33 -9.88 -21.11 -10.45
N ASP A 34 -9.31 -22.29 -10.69
CA ASP A 34 -10.07 -23.53 -10.92
C ASP A 34 -10.98 -23.89 -9.73
N GLY A 35 -12.27 -24.07 -10.03
CA GLY A 35 -13.31 -24.40 -9.05
C GLY A 35 -13.65 -23.31 -8.01
N ILE A 36 -12.93 -22.17 -7.98
CA ILE A 36 -13.18 -21.07 -7.04
C ILE A 36 -13.60 -19.76 -7.73
N GLY A 37 -13.33 -19.63 -9.04
CA GLY A 37 -13.55 -18.40 -9.80
C GLY A 37 -12.45 -17.36 -9.58
N VAL A 38 -12.71 -16.14 -10.04
CA VAL A 38 -11.80 -14.99 -9.81
C VAL A 38 -12.22 -14.31 -8.51
N PRO A 39 -11.29 -14.04 -7.56
CA PRO A 39 -11.56 -13.20 -6.41
C PRO A 39 -12.22 -11.87 -6.81
N ASP A 40 -13.26 -11.46 -6.07
CA ASP A 40 -14.06 -10.27 -6.39
C ASP A 40 -13.99 -9.26 -5.25
N ILE A 41 -13.36 -8.11 -5.52
CA ILE A 41 -13.09 -7.08 -4.50
C ILE A 41 -14.37 -6.61 -3.80
N ASP A 42 -15.48 -6.55 -4.52
CA ASP A 42 -16.77 -6.05 -4.03
C ASP A 42 -17.54 -7.10 -3.22
N ASN A 43 -17.10 -8.35 -3.24
CA ASN A 43 -17.86 -9.46 -2.67
C ASN A 43 -17.07 -10.35 -1.71
N GLU A 44 -15.73 -10.27 -1.68
CA GLU A 44 -14.90 -11.09 -0.77
C GLU A 44 -15.25 -10.87 0.70
N TYR A 45 -15.65 -9.65 1.08
CA TYR A 45 -16.06 -9.39 2.44
C TYR A 45 -17.26 -10.25 2.87
N LYS A 46 -18.18 -10.56 1.94
CA LYS A 46 -19.40 -11.35 2.21
C LYS A 46 -19.09 -12.80 2.55
N CYS A 47 -17.93 -13.30 2.11
CA CYS A 47 -17.52 -14.68 2.37
C CYS A 47 -16.36 -14.78 3.37
N GLY A 48 -15.88 -13.69 3.95
CA GLY A 48 -14.71 -13.68 4.83
C GLY A 48 -13.40 -13.92 4.07
N CYS A 49 -13.31 -13.38 2.85
CA CYS A 49 -12.15 -13.46 1.95
C CYS A 49 -11.76 -14.90 1.55
N LYS A 50 -12.72 -15.84 1.54
CA LYS A 50 -12.46 -17.27 1.33
C LYS A 50 -11.89 -17.56 -0.05
N THR A 51 -12.38 -16.85 -1.08
CA THR A 51 -11.96 -17.10 -2.46
C THR A 51 -10.53 -16.59 -2.66
N MET A 52 -10.23 -15.38 -2.23
CA MET A 52 -8.86 -14.85 -2.23
C MET A 52 -7.90 -15.70 -1.39
N ARG A 53 -8.34 -16.23 -0.24
CA ARG A 53 -7.48 -17.09 0.57
C ARG A 53 -7.04 -18.34 -0.19
N GLU A 54 -7.98 -19.03 -0.83
CA GLU A 54 -7.66 -20.23 -1.60
C GLU A 54 -6.82 -19.89 -2.84
N PHE A 55 -7.12 -18.77 -3.51
CA PHE A 55 -6.28 -18.24 -4.59
C PHE A 55 -4.84 -18.03 -4.12
N MET A 56 -4.63 -17.32 -3.01
CA MET A 56 -3.30 -17.01 -2.49
C MET A 56 -2.58 -18.26 -1.97
N ARG A 57 -3.29 -19.23 -1.38
CA ARG A 57 -2.71 -20.51 -0.98
C ARG A 57 -2.11 -21.26 -2.18
N ARG A 58 -2.81 -21.25 -3.34
CA ARG A 58 -2.30 -21.84 -4.58
C ARG A 58 -1.14 -21.02 -5.15
N PHE A 59 -1.27 -19.69 -5.15
CA PHE A 59 -0.24 -18.77 -5.62
C PHE A 59 1.08 -18.96 -4.86
N ASP A 60 1.03 -19.02 -3.53
CA ASP A 60 2.20 -19.28 -2.68
C ASP A 60 2.83 -20.65 -2.96
N SER A 61 2.05 -21.66 -3.37
CA SER A 61 2.59 -22.98 -3.73
C SER A 61 3.28 -23.02 -5.09
N MET A 62 3.03 -22.01 -5.94
CA MET A 62 3.52 -21.93 -7.32
C MET A 62 4.67 -20.93 -7.49
N THR A 63 4.96 -20.14 -6.46
CA THR A 63 5.93 -19.04 -6.52
C THR A 63 6.95 -19.14 -5.40
N ASP A 64 8.18 -18.75 -5.69
CA ASP A 64 9.12 -18.34 -4.65
C ASP A 64 8.87 -16.87 -4.27
N THR A 65 9.52 -16.41 -3.20
CA THR A 65 9.32 -15.06 -2.67
C THR A 65 9.62 -13.97 -3.69
N GLU A 66 10.70 -14.11 -4.49
CA GLU A 66 11.09 -13.10 -5.47
C GLU A 66 10.10 -13.02 -6.65
N THR A 67 9.61 -14.17 -7.11
CA THR A 67 8.60 -14.24 -8.17
C THR A 67 7.28 -13.64 -7.67
N ALA A 68 6.85 -13.99 -6.47
CA ALA A 68 5.65 -13.45 -5.83
C ALA A 68 5.73 -11.92 -5.67
N LYS A 69 6.87 -11.44 -5.15
CA LYS A 69 7.15 -10.01 -4.97
C LYS A 69 7.09 -9.27 -6.30
N THR A 70 7.74 -9.81 -7.34
CA THR A 70 7.73 -9.21 -8.69
C THR A 70 6.30 -9.08 -9.23
N ILE A 71 5.53 -10.17 -9.23
CA ILE A 71 4.15 -10.19 -9.75
C ILE A 71 3.30 -9.17 -8.99
N LEU A 72 3.27 -9.26 -7.65
CA LEU A 72 2.32 -8.51 -6.85
C LEU A 72 2.69 -7.02 -6.74
N THR A 73 3.98 -6.68 -6.67
CA THR A 73 4.39 -5.26 -6.71
C THR A 73 4.06 -4.59 -8.03
N ASN A 74 3.97 -5.35 -9.14
CA ASN A 74 3.50 -4.82 -10.42
C ASN A 74 1.99 -4.65 -10.50
N VAL A 75 1.21 -5.44 -9.75
CA VAL A 75 -0.23 -5.24 -9.62
C VAL A 75 -0.55 -3.87 -9.02
N ARG A 76 0.18 -3.48 -7.95
CA ARG A 76 0.14 -2.14 -7.32
C ARG A 76 -1.26 -1.51 -7.20
N HIS A 77 -2.27 -2.34 -6.94
CA HIS A 77 -3.66 -1.93 -6.86
C HIS A 77 -4.16 -1.17 -8.11
N GLY A 78 -3.69 -1.57 -9.31
CA GLY A 78 -4.09 -0.99 -10.60
C GLY A 78 -3.49 0.39 -10.90
N LEU A 79 -2.67 0.95 -10.00
CA LEU A 79 -2.10 2.28 -10.16
C LEU A 79 -1.09 2.33 -11.31
N LYS A 80 -1.03 3.49 -11.97
CA LYS A 80 -0.07 3.77 -13.05
C LYS A 80 0.81 4.95 -12.68
N HIS A 81 2.05 4.97 -13.17
CA HIS A 81 2.97 6.10 -12.96
C HIS A 81 2.39 7.44 -13.42
N SER A 82 1.61 7.46 -14.50
CA SER A 82 0.96 8.68 -15.02
C SER A 82 -0.05 9.31 -14.05
N GLN A 83 -0.53 8.57 -13.05
CA GLN A 83 -1.40 9.12 -12.00
C GLN A 83 -0.62 9.97 -10.98
N PHE A 84 0.70 10.00 -11.10
CA PHE A 84 1.63 10.73 -10.24
C PHE A 84 2.44 11.79 -11.02
N ASP A 85 1.95 12.24 -12.17
CA ASP A 85 2.62 13.32 -12.92
C ASP A 85 2.73 14.62 -12.09
N TRP A 86 1.74 14.90 -11.23
CA TRP A 86 1.82 15.99 -10.25
C TRP A 86 3.04 15.87 -9.32
N ALA A 87 3.42 14.65 -8.94
CA ALA A 87 4.55 14.42 -8.04
C ALA A 87 5.88 14.70 -8.77
N ARG A 88 5.93 14.40 -10.07
CA ARG A 88 7.08 14.71 -10.94
C ARG A 88 7.26 16.21 -11.09
N GLU A 89 6.17 16.96 -11.25
CA GLU A 89 6.18 18.42 -11.31
C GLU A 89 6.72 19.01 -10.02
N LYS A 90 6.18 18.60 -8.87
CA LYS A 90 6.67 19.04 -7.55
C LYS A 90 8.12 18.66 -7.26
N PHE A 91 8.57 17.51 -7.76
CA PHE A 91 9.98 17.12 -7.66
C PHE A 91 10.88 18.05 -8.48
N ALA A 92 10.44 18.46 -9.67
CA ALA A 92 11.15 19.45 -10.49
C ALA A 92 11.18 20.84 -9.82
N GLU A 93 10.07 21.28 -9.24
CA GLU A 93 9.98 22.52 -8.45
C GLU A 93 10.90 22.50 -7.22
N SER A 94 11.13 21.31 -6.67
CA SER A 94 12.08 21.06 -5.58
C SER A 94 13.55 21.02 -6.05
N GLY A 95 13.83 21.44 -7.29
CA GLY A 95 15.17 21.46 -7.87
C GLY A 95 15.73 20.06 -8.15
N TYR A 96 14.86 19.06 -8.33
CA TYR A 96 15.23 17.64 -8.43
C TYR A 96 16.04 17.15 -7.23
N ASN A 97 15.73 17.62 -6.03
CA ASN A 97 16.36 17.14 -4.80
C ASN A 97 15.33 16.36 -3.96
N ILE A 98 15.67 15.11 -3.60
CA ILE A 98 14.78 14.20 -2.86
C ILE A 98 14.48 14.77 -1.47
N ASP A 99 15.49 15.29 -0.79
CA ASP A 99 15.33 15.80 0.58
C ASP A 99 14.47 17.06 0.58
N THR A 100 14.70 18.00 -0.35
CA THR A 100 13.83 19.18 -0.57
C THR A 100 12.39 18.78 -0.91
N PHE A 101 12.20 17.77 -1.77
CA PHE A 101 10.86 17.30 -2.14
C PHE A 101 10.10 16.70 -0.96
N ILE A 102 10.78 15.89 -0.13
CA ILE A 102 10.22 15.33 1.10
C ILE A 102 9.84 16.46 2.06
N GLU A 103 10.72 17.43 2.27
CA GLU A 103 10.46 18.56 3.17
C GLU A 103 9.28 19.42 2.71
N ASN A 104 9.18 19.69 1.41
CA ASN A 104 8.07 20.46 0.84
C ASN A 104 6.76 19.70 0.97
N LYS A 105 6.75 18.41 0.61
CA LYS A 105 5.56 17.56 0.76
C LYS A 105 5.13 17.46 2.23
N TYR A 106 6.06 17.33 3.16
CA TYR A 106 5.75 17.31 4.58
C TYR A 106 5.04 18.59 5.02
N LYS A 107 5.55 19.78 4.64
CA LYS A 107 4.92 21.07 4.98
C LYS A 107 3.49 21.14 4.44
N GLU A 108 3.29 20.77 3.17
CA GLU A 108 1.96 20.75 2.55
C GLU A 108 0.99 19.77 3.24
N ASP A 109 1.48 18.58 3.60
CA ASP A 109 0.68 17.58 4.29
C ASP A 109 0.33 18.09 5.71
N VAL A 110 1.27 18.69 6.44
CA VAL A 110 0.99 19.30 7.76
C VAL A 110 -0.08 20.38 7.66
N GLU A 111 0.06 21.30 6.70
CA GLU A 111 -0.91 22.37 6.48
C GLU A 111 -2.29 21.79 6.15
N TYR A 112 -2.34 20.79 5.26
CA TYR A 112 -3.59 20.14 4.84
C TYR A 112 -4.28 19.39 5.99
N PHE A 113 -3.58 18.53 6.71
CA PHE A 113 -4.17 17.79 7.85
C PHE A 113 -4.55 18.72 9.01
N THR A 114 -3.83 19.84 9.19
CA THR A 114 -4.20 20.87 10.17
C THR A 114 -5.50 21.56 9.77
N HIS A 115 -5.65 21.90 8.48
CA HIS A 115 -6.89 22.46 7.95
C HIS A 115 -8.07 21.49 8.11
N LEU A 116 -7.90 20.20 7.77
CA LEU A 116 -8.96 19.19 7.95
C LEU A 116 -9.38 19.10 9.42
N ARG A 117 -8.43 19.07 10.36
CA ARG A 117 -8.73 19.06 11.80
C ARG A 117 -9.53 20.28 12.23
N ASP A 118 -9.10 21.48 11.82
CA ASP A 118 -9.69 22.73 12.29
C ASP A 118 -11.07 23.00 11.68
N THR A 119 -11.35 22.43 10.51
CA THR A 119 -12.63 22.57 9.80
C THR A 119 -13.58 21.39 10.00
N GLY A 120 -13.15 20.32 10.68
CA GLY A 120 -13.92 19.09 10.83
C GLY A 120 -14.02 18.27 9.54
N GLY A 121 -13.04 18.39 8.65
CA GLY A 121 -12.95 17.61 7.42
C GLY A 121 -12.51 16.17 7.64
N ASP A 122 -12.60 15.38 6.57
CA ASP A 122 -12.19 13.98 6.53
C ASP A 122 -11.10 13.73 5.49
N PHE A 123 -10.42 12.60 5.63
CA PHE A 123 -9.49 12.06 4.66
C PHE A 123 -9.93 10.64 4.31
N TYR A 124 -10.32 10.41 3.05
CA TYR A 124 -10.93 9.15 2.60
C TYR A 124 -12.15 8.73 3.44
N GLY A 125 -13.01 9.67 3.81
CA GLY A 125 -14.19 9.42 4.64
C GLY A 125 -13.89 9.20 6.13
N GLN A 126 -12.63 9.33 6.55
CA GLN A 126 -12.22 9.23 7.96
C GLN A 126 -12.04 10.63 8.57
N PRO A 127 -12.84 11.03 9.57
CA PRO A 127 -12.71 12.34 10.19
C PRO A 127 -11.32 12.57 10.80
N ILE A 128 -10.69 13.70 10.49
CA ILE A 128 -9.40 14.10 11.07
C ILE A 128 -9.64 14.85 12.39
N ALA A 129 -10.31 14.18 13.34
CA ALA A 129 -10.44 14.69 14.70
C ALA A 129 -9.06 14.78 15.39
N LYS A 130 -9.00 15.45 16.55
CA LYS A 130 -7.74 15.68 17.27
C LYS A 130 -6.95 14.38 17.52
N GLU A 131 -7.63 13.31 17.92
CA GLU A 131 -6.98 12.02 18.22
C GLU A 131 -6.36 11.38 16.96
N VAL A 132 -7.03 11.51 15.81
CA VAL A 132 -6.53 11.02 14.53
C VAL A 132 -5.35 11.87 14.07
N TYR A 133 -5.47 13.19 14.18
CA TYR A 133 -4.38 14.13 13.89
C TYR A 133 -3.14 13.80 14.72
N ASP A 134 -3.27 13.74 16.05
CA ASP A 134 -2.16 13.46 16.95
C ASP A 134 -1.49 12.11 16.62
N PHE A 135 -2.29 11.06 16.37
CA PHE A 135 -1.79 9.75 15.99
C PHE A 135 -0.95 9.77 14.70
N ILE A 136 -1.40 10.51 13.68
CA ILE A 136 -0.71 10.64 12.39
C ILE A 136 0.71 11.20 12.59
N PHE A 137 0.87 12.23 13.44
CA PHE A 137 2.17 12.83 13.73
C PHE A 137 3.03 11.95 14.65
N GLU A 138 2.45 11.36 15.69
CA GLU A 138 3.17 10.48 16.62
C GLU A 138 3.72 9.22 15.94
N GLN A 139 2.94 8.60 15.06
CA GLN A 139 3.38 7.42 14.29
C GLN A 139 4.28 7.75 13.10
N GLY A 140 4.48 9.05 12.86
CA GLY A 140 5.29 9.54 11.79
C GLY A 140 4.79 9.16 10.40
N ILE A 141 3.48 9.21 10.19
CA ILE A 141 2.85 8.80 8.92
C ILE A 141 3.10 9.85 7.82
N LEU A 142 3.21 11.13 8.18
CA LEU A 142 3.43 12.24 7.22
C LEU A 142 4.91 12.61 7.02
N THR A 143 5.83 12.12 7.85
CA THR A 143 7.08 12.87 8.17
C THR A 143 8.27 12.63 7.23
N ASP A 144 9.05 13.71 7.17
CA ASP A 144 10.48 13.97 6.93
C ASP A 144 11.52 12.92 7.41
N LYS A 145 11.17 11.95 8.24
CA LYS A 145 12.01 10.76 8.50
C LYS A 145 11.85 9.65 7.48
N ALA A 146 11.12 9.93 6.39
CA ALA A 146 11.00 9.03 5.27
C ALA A 146 12.39 8.58 4.81
N ARG A 147 13.35 9.49 4.59
CA ARG A 147 14.67 9.08 4.10
C ARG A 147 15.71 8.83 5.20
N LYS A 148 16.37 7.66 5.15
CA LYS A 148 17.56 7.31 5.93
C LYS A 148 18.64 6.79 4.99
N GLY A 149 19.54 7.68 4.56
CA GLY A 149 20.54 7.32 3.55
C GLY A 149 19.87 6.86 2.26
N ALA A 150 20.14 5.62 1.84
CA ALA A 150 19.58 5.04 0.62
C ALA A 150 18.17 4.42 0.81
N GLU A 151 17.46 4.70 1.90
CA GLU A 151 16.18 4.07 2.21
C GLU A 151 15.07 5.10 2.38
N ILE A 152 13.88 4.82 1.84
CA ILE A 152 12.64 5.55 2.11
C ILE A 152 11.70 4.66 2.94
N HIS A 153 11.36 5.09 4.15
CA HIS A 153 10.54 4.42 5.15
C HIS A 153 9.12 4.99 5.07
N ILE A 154 8.13 4.12 4.91
CA ILE A 154 6.72 4.50 4.80
C ILE A 154 5.92 3.75 5.86
N THR A 155 5.09 4.49 6.60
CA THR A 155 4.09 3.91 7.51
C THR A 155 2.72 4.00 6.84
N GLY A 156 1.98 2.89 6.80
CA GLY A 156 0.62 2.89 6.27
C GLY A 156 -0.37 3.56 7.21
N PHE A 157 -1.27 4.38 6.66
CA PHE A 157 -2.45 4.83 7.39
C PHE A 157 -3.37 3.63 7.69
N PRO A 158 -3.90 3.48 8.90
CA PRO A 158 -5.00 2.54 9.15
C PRO A 158 -6.23 2.86 8.29
N TYR A 159 -6.94 1.84 7.82
CA TYR A 159 -8.17 2.01 7.02
C TYR A 159 -9.28 2.75 7.78
N ASP A 160 -9.50 2.38 9.04
CA ASP A 160 -10.49 2.98 9.92
C ASP A 160 -9.77 3.52 11.16
N MET A 161 -9.20 4.72 11.02
CA MET A 161 -8.34 5.32 12.06
C MET A 161 -9.08 5.52 13.37
N VAL A 162 -10.36 5.91 13.32
CA VAL A 162 -11.15 6.20 14.52
C VAL A 162 -11.33 4.94 15.36
N ASN A 163 -11.71 3.82 14.74
CA ASN A 163 -11.87 2.56 15.46
C ASN A 163 -10.51 1.92 15.79
N TYR A 164 -9.51 2.04 14.90
CA TYR A 164 -8.16 1.55 15.15
C TYR A 164 -7.53 2.14 16.42
N ILE A 165 -7.67 3.44 16.64
CA ILE A 165 -7.11 4.14 17.81
C ILE A 165 -7.79 3.67 19.10
N LYS A 166 -9.11 3.48 19.08
CA LYS A 166 -9.91 3.09 20.25
C LYS A 166 -9.82 1.61 20.58
N GLU A 167 -9.47 0.77 19.61
CA GLU A 167 -9.45 -0.67 19.77
C GLU A 167 -8.25 -1.15 20.59
N THR A 168 -8.53 -2.10 21.49
CA THR A 168 -7.58 -2.74 22.40
C THR A 168 -7.35 -4.21 22.07
N ASP A 169 -8.32 -4.87 21.41
CA ASP A 169 -8.14 -6.21 20.88
C ASP A 169 -7.22 -6.15 19.65
N GLU A 170 -6.05 -6.78 19.74
CA GLU A 170 -5.03 -6.71 18.69
C GLU A 170 -5.53 -7.23 17.33
N ARG A 171 -6.41 -8.23 17.30
CA ARG A 171 -6.94 -8.78 16.05
C ARG A 171 -7.91 -7.82 15.38
N LYS A 172 -8.85 -7.24 16.15
CA LYS A 172 -9.75 -6.20 15.63
C LYS A 172 -8.99 -4.95 15.26
N LYS A 173 -7.93 -4.61 15.98
CA LYS A 173 -7.04 -3.49 15.64
C LYS A 173 -6.39 -3.70 14.27
N ARG A 174 -5.88 -4.91 13.99
CA ARG A 174 -5.37 -5.28 12.65
C ARG A 174 -6.45 -5.20 11.58
N TYR A 175 -7.68 -5.63 11.89
CA TYR A 175 -8.83 -5.46 11.00
C TYR A 175 -9.08 -3.99 10.67
N TYR A 176 -9.09 -3.07 11.64
CA TYR A 176 -9.25 -1.64 11.39
C TYR A 176 -8.06 -1.01 10.66
N ALA A 177 -6.88 -1.63 10.69
CA ALA A 177 -5.71 -1.16 9.95
C ALA A 177 -5.66 -1.61 8.48
N CYS A 178 -6.14 -2.81 8.16
CA CYS A 178 -6.01 -3.38 6.82
C CYS A 178 -6.92 -2.67 5.80
N HIS A 179 -6.32 -2.11 4.74
CA HIS A 179 -7.06 -1.48 3.63
C HIS A 179 -7.59 -2.48 2.60
N CYS A 180 -6.99 -3.66 2.47
CA CYS A 180 -7.24 -4.54 1.35
C CYS A 180 -8.58 -5.28 1.49
N PRO A 181 -9.60 -5.01 0.64
CA PRO A 181 -10.90 -5.67 0.75
C PRO A 181 -10.82 -7.18 0.49
N PHE A 182 -9.82 -7.60 -0.30
CA PHE A 182 -9.51 -9.00 -0.56
C PHE A 182 -8.99 -9.79 0.65
N ALA A 183 -8.59 -9.13 1.74
CA ALA A 183 -7.94 -9.80 2.86
C ALA A 183 -8.45 -9.39 4.24
N ARG A 184 -8.95 -8.16 4.38
CA ARG A 184 -9.29 -7.56 5.67
C ARG A 184 -10.23 -8.43 6.51
N GLU A 185 -11.33 -8.95 5.93
CA GLU A 185 -12.28 -9.78 6.68
C GLU A 185 -11.68 -11.11 7.16
N SER A 186 -10.67 -11.64 6.47
CA SER A 186 -10.00 -12.88 6.91
C SER A 186 -9.31 -12.74 8.26
N ILE A 187 -8.87 -11.52 8.64
CA ILE A 187 -8.19 -11.23 9.90
C ILE A 187 -9.08 -11.57 11.11
N LEU A 188 -10.42 -11.48 10.95
CA LEU A 188 -11.36 -11.71 12.04
C LEU A 188 -11.47 -13.18 12.46
N THR A 189 -10.95 -14.12 11.66
CA THR A 189 -10.98 -15.55 11.97
C THR A 189 -9.57 -16.12 11.98
N GLU A 190 -9.14 -16.61 13.15
CA GLU A 190 -7.81 -17.18 13.32
C GLU A 190 -7.58 -18.45 12.51
N GLY A 191 -6.40 -18.57 11.91
CA GLY A 191 -5.96 -19.76 11.17
C GLY A 191 -6.54 -19.84 9.75
N VAL A 192 -7.26 -18.82 9.32
CA VAL A 192 -7.87 -18.75 7.98
C VAL A 192 -7.64 -17.38 7.33
N GLU A 193 -6.56 -16.70 7.71
CA GLU A 193 -6.12 -15.45 7.11
C GLU A 193 -5.67 -15.63 5.66
N VAL A 194 -5.88 -14.60 4.83
CA VAL A 194 -5.24 -14.49 3.52
C VAL A 194 -3.74 -14.30 3.74
N SER A 195 -2.93 -14.97 2.91
CA SER A 195 -1.47 -14.92 3.00
C SER A 195 -0.94 -13.49 2.95
N LYS A 196 0.02 -13.20 3.83
CA LYS A 196 0.73 -11.91 3.86
C LYS A 196 1.53 -11.63 2.59
N THR A 197 1.80 -12.65 1.75
CA THR A 197 2.39 -12.47 0.42
C THR A 197 1.61 -11.43 -0.40
N LEU A 198 0.28 -11.38 -0.24
CA LEU A 198 -0.57 -10.39 -0.91
C LEU A 198 -0.17 -8.93 -0.61
N CYS A 199 0.47 -8.67 0.55
CA CYS A 199 0.94 -7.33 0.91
C CYS A 199 2.04 -6.78 -0.01
N PHE A 200 2.67 -7.59 -0.86
CA PHE A 200 3.53 -7.08 -1.93
C PHE A 200 2.77 -6.19 -2.92
N CYS A 201 1.46 -6.37 -3.09
CA CYS A 201 0.61 -5.43 -3.84
C CYS A 201 0.59 -4.05 -3.18
N SER A 202 0.52 -4.00 -1.84
CA SER A 202 0.62 -2.75 -1.10
C SER A 202 2.01 -2.14 -1.12
N LEU A 203 3.09 -2.94 -1.22
CA LEU A 203 4.44 -2.41 -1.45
C LEU A 203 4.52 -1.74 -2.83
N GLY A 204 3.93 -2.36 -3.87
CA GLY A 204 3.77 -1.76 -5.19
C GLY A 204 3.05 -0.40 -5.14
N HIS A 205 1.97 -0.32 -4.37
CA HIS A 205 1.26 0.94 -4.10
C HIS A 205 2.14 1.96 -3.38
N ALA A 206 2.93 1.55 -2.38
CA ALA A 206 3.80 2.47 -1.64
C ALA A 206 4.91 3.07 -2.52
N LYS A 207 5.43 2.30 -3.49
CA LYS A 207 6.56 2.73 -4.33
C LYS A 207 6.18 3.44 -5.63
N VAL A 208 4.96 3.25 -6.16
CA VAL A 208 4.61 3.73 -7.51
C VAL A 208 4.78 5.24 -7.69
N MET A 209 4.53 6.05 -6.64
CA MET A 209 4.78 7.50 -6.69
C MET A 209 6.27 7.80 -6.83
N TRP A 210 7.11 7.12 -6.04
CA TRP A 210 8.57 7.28 -6.08
C TRP A 210 9.16 6.82 -7.40
N GLU A 211 8.65 5.72 -7.97
CA GLU A 211 9.05 5.26 -9.30
C GLU A 211 8.69 6.29 -10.39
N ALA A 212 7.52 6.93 -10.26
CA ALA A 212 7.12 8.00 -11.19
C ALA A 212 8.02 9.23 -11.05
N VAL A 213 8.29 9.67 -9.82
CA VAL A 213 9.15 10.82 -9.50
C VAL A 213 10.58 10.63 -10.02
N LEU A 214 11.16 9.47 -9.75
CA LEU A 214 12.57 9.17 -10.05
C LEU A 214 12.76 8.58 -11.45
N ASN A 215 11.67 8.19 -12.11
CA ASN A 215 11.64 7.55 -13.41
C ASN A 215 12.57 6.32 -13.48
N VAL A 216 12.48 5.49 -12.44
CA VAL A 216 13.21 4.22 -12.31
C VAL A 216 12.34 3.24 -11.53
N GLU A 217 12.42 1.94 -11.85
CA GLU A 217 11.83 0.92 -10.99
C GLU A 217 12.61 0.82 -9.69
N LEU A 218 11.90 0.72 -8.56
CA LEU A 218 12.51 0.67 -7.23
C LEU A 218 12.25 -0.69 -6.59
N ASP A 219 13.22 -1.16 -5.81
CA ASP A 219 13.01 -2.32 -4.95
C ASP A 219 12.59 -1.89 -3.54
N GLY A 220 12.06 -2.82 -2.75
CA GLY A 220 11.68 -2.56 -1.36
C GLY A 220 11.23 -3.80 -0.59
N GLU A 221 10.78 -3.58 0.63
CA GLU A 221 10.35 -4.62 1.55
C GLU A 221 9.06 -4.25 2.28
N VAL A 222 8.24 -5.27 2.56
CA VAL A 222 7.16 -5.18 3.53
C VAL A 222 7.76 -5.54 4.90
N VAL A 223 8.11 -4.52 5.69
CA VAL A 223 8.78 -4.68 6.98
C VAL A 223 7.80 -5.12 8.07
N GLN A 224 6.59 -4.54 8.07
CA GLN A 224 5.51 -4.92 8.97
C GLN A 224 4.22 -5.07 8.19
N SER A 225 3.41 -6.07 8.53
CA SER A 225 2.12 -6.32 7.88
C SER A 225 1.07 -6.79 8.88
N VAL A 226 -0.11 -6.18 8.80
CA VAL A 226 -1.26 -6.58 9.63
C VAL A 226 -1.81 -7.96 9.25
N LEU A 227 -1.63 -8.40 8.00
CA LEU A 227 -1.87 -9.80 7.60
C LEU A 227 -0.80 -10.73 8.17
N GLY A 228 0.40 -10.22 8.41
CA GLY A 228 1.51 -10.94 9.05
C GLY A 228 1.46 -10.97 10.58
N GLY A 229 0.51 -10.29 11.21
CA GLY A 229 0.36 -10.24 12.68
C GLY A 229 0.80 -8.93 13.34
N ASP A 230 1.44 -8.01 12.61
CA ASP A 230 1.79 -6.69 13.15
C ASP A 230 0.54 -5.82 13.37
N LEU A 231 0.64 -4.78 14.20
CA LEU A 231 -0.47 -3.84 14.42
C LEU A 231 -0.56 -2.74 13.36
N ILE A 232 0.51 -2.49 12.60
CA ILE A 232 0.59 -1.45 11.58
C ILE A 232 1.44 -1.92 10.41
N CYS A 233 1.12 -1.47 9.19
CA CYS A 233 1.92 -1.77 8.01
C CYS A 233 3.08 -0.79 7.88
N LYS A 234 4.27 -1.29 7.56
CA LYS A 234 5.45 -0.48 7.24
C LYS A 234 6.20 -1.04 6.05
N TYR A 235 6.76 -0.13 5.27
CA TYR A 235 7.50 -0.43 4.05
C TYR A 235 8.84 0.28 4.06
N VAL A 236 9.81 -0.33 3.39
CA VAL A 236 11.06 0.33 3.01
C VAL A 236 11.20 0.25 1.50
N ILE A 237 11.60 1.35 0.87
CA ILE A 237 11.94 1.43 -0.55
C ILE A 237 13.43 1.75 -0.63
N TYR A 238 14.16 0.99 -1.44
CA TYR A 238 15.59 1.16 -1.62
C TYR A 238 15.87 2.07 -2.81
N LEU A 239 16.68 3.10 -2.57
CA LEU A 239 17.19 4.02 -3.57
C LEU A 239 18.51 3.48 -4.13
N PRO A 240 18.62 3.26 -5.44
CA PRO A 240 19.89 2.93 -6.07
C PRO A 240 20.97 3.99 -5.82
N ASP A 241 22.23 3.58 -5.75
CA ASP A 241 23.37 4.47 -5.51
C ASP A 241 23.43 5.65 -6.49
N GLU A 242 23.09 5.41 -7.76
CA GLU A 242 23.04 6.42 -8.80
C GLU A 242 21.94 7.46 -8.57
N ILE A 243 20.81 7.05 -7.98
CA ILE A 243 19.72 7.95 -7.62
C ILE A 243 20.15 8.84 -6.45
N VAL A 244 20.76 8.25 -5.42
CA VAL A 244 21.29 8.99 -4.28
C VAL A 244 22.33 10.01 -4.75
N LYS A 245 23.33 9.60 -5.54
CA LYS A 245 24.36 10.52 -6.05
C LYS A 245 23.81 11.66 -6.91
N LYS A 246 22.71 11.42 -7.62
CA LYS A 246 22.15 12.38 -8.58
C LYS A 246 21.20 13.39 -7.94
N TYR A 247 20.43 12.95 -6.95
CA TYR A 247 19.27 13.70 -6.47
C TYR A 247 19.31 14.06 -4.98
N THR A 248 20.43 13.86 -4.29
CA THR A 248 20.59 14.22 -2.87
C THR A 248 21.89 14.94 -2.65
#